data_AF-A0A1V9YJG2-F1
#
_entry.id   AF-A0A1V9YJG2-F1
#
_cell.length_a   1.000
_cell.length_b   1.000
_cell.length_c   1.000
_cell.angle_alpha   90.00
_cell.angle_beta   90.00
_cell.angle_gamma   90.00
#
_symmetry.space_group_name_H-M   'P 1'
#
loop_
_entity.id
_entity.type
_entity.pdbx_description
1 polymer ?
#
loop_
_entity_poly.entity_id
_entity_poly.type
_entity_poly.pdbx_seq_one_letter_code
_entity_poly.pdbx_strand_id
1 'polypeptide(L)'
;MFIIKGSVGGVIDEKELSSDPPGHAYIVQKKAWMDSRGWDLYLRTIIEPNIEPGSVLLVDNFEAHVSTQSYEYIELHVSMLLDVGVMGPFKAKLRYLWMKNTTVYTTAKEKRMATILRAIEAWEDITPEYIRAAFQKSIPRM
;
A
#
# COMPACT_ATOMS: atom_id res chain seq x y z
N MET A 1 -3.29 -1.24 -0.62
CA MET A 1 -3.96 -0.05 -1.16
C MET A 1 -3.22 0.43 -2.41
N PHE A 2 -3.94 0.93 -3.42
CA PHE A 2 -3.37 1.44 -4.66
C PHE A 2 -3.71 2.92 -4.87
N ILE A 3 -2.68 3.73 -5.13
CA ILE A 3 -2.82 5.15 -5.48
C ILE A 3 -2.66 5.29 -7.00
N ILE A 4 -3.75 5.58 -7.71
CA ILE A 4 -3.78 5.62 -9.17
C ILE A 4 -3.74 7.07 -9.68
N LYS A 5 -2.88 7.35 -10.65
CA LYS A 5 -2.74 8.68 -11.25
C LYS A 5 -3.91 8.99 -12.18
N GLY A 6 -4.73 9.98 -11.82
CA GLY A 6 -5.91 10.41 -12.59
C GLY A 6 -6.63 11.60 -11.95
N SER A 7 -7.87 11.86 -12.38
CA SER A 7 -8.77 12.81 -11.71
C SER A 7 -9.91 12.05 -11.04
N VAL A 8 -10.31 12.50 -9.85
CA VAL A 8 -11.58 12.11 -9.22
C VAL A 8 -12.72 12.59 -10.13
N GLY A 9 -13.75 11.76 -10.33
CA GLY A 9 -14.78 11.99 -11.35
C GLY A 9 -14.23 11.92 -12.79
N GLY A 10 -13.15 11.17 -13.00
CA GLY A 10 -12.56 10.92 -14.31
C GLY A 10 -12.76 9.46 -14.77
N VAL A 11 -12.46 9.18 -16.04
CA VAL A 11 -12.69 7.86 -16.68
C VAL A 11 -12.15 6.67 -15.87
N ILE A 12 -10.99 6.81 -15.21
CA ILE A 12 -10.43 5.76 -14.35
C ILE A 12 -11.34 5.50 -13.14
N ASP A 13 -11.68 6.58 -12.43
CA ASP A 13 -12.46 6.62 -11.19
C ASP A 13 -13.88 6.05 -11.42
N GLU A 14 -14.50 6.45 -12.54
CA GLU A 14 -15.88 6.07 -12.90
C GLU A 14 -15.99 4.69 -13.60
N LYS A 15 -14.97 4.26 -14.37
CA LYS A 15 -15.12 3.17 -15.39
C LYS A 15 -13.97 2.15 -15.42
N GLU A 16 -12.95 2.31 -14.58
CA GLU A 16 -11.85 1.33 -14.47
C GLU A 16 -11.79 0.67 -13.09
N LEU A 17 -11.96 1.41 -12.00
CA LEU A 17 -11.90 0.87 -10.64
C LEU A 17 -12.90 -0.28 -10.40
N SER A 18 -14.08 -0.22 -11.01
CA SER A 18 -15.11 -1.28 -10.95
C SER A 18 -14.72 -2.59 -11.66
N SER A 19 -13.57 -2.62 -12.32
CA SER A 19 -12.96 -3.82 -12.91
C SER A 19 -11.60 -4.19 -12.31
N ASP A 20 -11.07 -3.40 -11.37
CA ASP A 20 -9.86 -3.73 -10.62
C ASP A 20 -10.17 -4.79 -9.54
N PRO A 21 -9.18 -5.61 -9.10
CA PRO A 21 -9.42 -6.73 -8.18
C PRO A 21 -10.07 -6.33 -6.84
N PRO A 22 -11.11 -7.05 -6.38
CA PRO A 22 -11.75 -6.78 -5.09
C PRO A 22 -10.83 -7.14 -3.91
N GLY A 23 -11.16 -6.66 -2.70
CA GLY A 23 -10.36 -6.91 -1.49
C GLY A 23 -9.21 -5.92 -1.26
N HIS A 24 -9.10 -4.87 -2.08
CA HIS A 24 -8.09 -3.82 -1.93
C HIS A 24 -8.72 -2.43 -1.95
N ALA A 25 -8.18 -1.50 -1.16
CA ALA A 25 -8.53 -0.09 -1.26
C ALA A 25 -7.84 0.58 -2.47
N TYR A 26 -8.59 1.38 -3.21
CA TYR A 26 -8.14 2.16 -4.37
C TYR A 26 -8.44 3.64 -4.17
N ILE A 27 -7.56 4.52 -4.66
CA ILE A 27 -7.81 5.96 -4.68
C ILE A 27 -7.24 6.60 -5.95
N VAL A 28 -8.02 7.45 -6.62
CA VAL A 28 -7.56 8.24 -7.77
C VAL A 28 -7.14 9.64 -7.32
N GLN A 29 -5.98 10.11 -7.82
CA GLN A 29 -5.49 11.47 -7.57
C GLN A 29 -4.49 11.97 -8.63
N LYS A 30 -4.40 13.30 -8.80
CA LYS A 30 -3.66 13.93 -9.91
C LYS A 30 -2.14 13.72 -9.85
N LYS A 31 -1.58 13.62 -8.64
CA LYS A 31 -0.12 13.55 -8.40
C LYS A 31 0.41 12.12 -8.12
N ALA A 32 -0.43 11.22 -7.58
CA ALA A 32 -0.11 9.83 -7.21
C ALA A 32 1.02 9.65 -6.18
N TRP A 33 0.82 10.23 -5.00
CA TRP A 33 1.67 10.17 -3.79
C TRP A 33 0.74 10.08 -2.57
N MET A 34 1.23 9.71 -1.39
CA MET A 34 0.39 9.72 -0.17
C MET A 34 0.06 11.15 0.26
N ASP A 35 -1.12 11.65 -0.08
CA ASP A 35 -1.67 12.90 0.47
C ASP A 35 -2.59 12.61 1.67
N SER A 36 -2.98 13.63 2.44
CA SER A 36 -3.76 13.45 3.68
C SER A 36 -5.09 12.71 3.48
N ARG A 37 -5.68 12.76 2.28
CA ARG A 37 -6.90 12.00 1.94
C ARG A 37 -6.57 10.54 1.59
N GLY A 38 -5.44 10.30 0.93
CA GLY A 38 -4.88 8.95 0.80
C GLY A 38 -4.58 8.33 2.17
N TRP A 39 -4.07 9.13 3.11
CA TRP A 39 -3.72 8.69 4.46
C TRP A 39 -4.96 8.39 5.32
N ASP A 40 -5.96 9.28 5.35
CA ASP A 40 -7.24 9.03 6.04
C ASP A 40 -7.96 7.78 5.50
N LEU A 41 -7.95 7.57 4.17
CA LEU A 41 -8.49 6.34 3.57
C LEU A 41 -7.69 5.09 3.97
N TYR A 42 -6.35 5.16 3.97
CA TYR A 42 -5.49 4.05 4.40
C TYR A 42 -5.75 3.68 5.86
N LEU A 43 -5.83 4.68 6.73
CA LEU A 43 -6.13 4.53 8.15
C LEU A 43 -7.47 3.79 8.35
N ARG A 44 -8.57 4.31 7.78
CA ARG A 44 -9.92 3.74 7.96
C ARG A 44 -10.15 2.39 7.30
N THR A 45 -9.53 2.13 6.13
CA THR A 45 -9.83 0.93 5.34
C THR A 45 -8.83 -0.21 5.52
N ILE A 46 -7.60 0.09 5.97
CA ILE A 46 -6.53 -0.91 6.12
C ILE A 46 -6.09 -1.03 7.58
N ILE A 47 -5.93 0.07 8.31
CA ILE A 47 -5.34 0.06 9.65
C ILE A 47 -6.41 -0.25 10.72
N GLU A 48 -7.44 0.58 10.87
CA GLU A 48 -8.52 0.42 11.86
C GLU A 48 -9.16 -0.99 11.92
N PRO A 49 -9.40 -1.72 10.81
CA PRO A 49 -9.95 -3.08 10.86
C PRO A 49 -8.95 -4.19 11.25
N ASN A 50 -7.65 -3.91 11.37
CA ASN A 50 -6.59 -4.92 11.48
C ASN A 50 -5.65 -4.72 12.71
N ILE A 51 -6.11 -4.00 13.74
CA ILE A 51 -5.33 -3.63 14.92
C ILE A 51 -6.15 -3.77 16.21
N GLU A 52 -5.47 -4.05 17.31
CA GLU A 52 -6.07 -4.16 18.65
C GLU A 52 -5.78 -2.91 19.50
N PRO A 53 -6.65 -2.55 20.46
CA PRO A 53 -6.42 -1.43 21.38
C PRO A 53 -5.05 -1.49 22.06
N GLY A 54 -4.25 -0.43 21.92
CA GLY A 54 -2.90 -0.34 22.52
C GLY A 54 -1.73 -0.94 21.71
N SER A 55 -1.93 -1.25 20.42
CA SER A 55 -0.84 -1.65 19.49
C SER A 55 0.20 -0.51 19.24
N VAL A 56 1.41 -0.78 18.68
CA VAL A 56 2.52 0.13 18.19
C VAL A 56 2.64 0.53 16.67
N LEU A 57 2.25 1.73 16.18
CA LEU A 57 2.50 2.22 14.79
C LEU A 57 3.88 2.84 14.69
N LEU A 58 4.59 2.53 13.61
CA LEU A 58 5.88 3.14 13.31
C LEU A 58 5.94 3.54 11.84
N VAL A 59 5.56 4.79 11.61
CA VAL A 59 5.61 5.51 10.33
C VAL A 59 6.85 6.41 10.28
N ASP A 60 7.22 6.85 9.07
CA ASP A 60 8.21 7.90 8.88
C ASP A 60 7.60 9.30 9.13
N ASN A 61 8.47 10.31 9.25
CA ASN A 61 8.10 11.71 9.46
C ASN A 61 7.59 12.39 8.17
N PHE A 62 6.71 11.71 7.43
CA PHE A 62 6.10 12.25 6.21
C PHE A 62 4.95 13.21 6.56
N GLU A 63 4.80 14.29 5.80
CA GLU A 63 3.89 15.41 6.10
C GLU A 63 2.44 14.98 6.40
N ALA A 64 1.91 14.00 5.65
CA ALA A 64 0.57 13.45 5.91
C ALA A 64 0.47 12.72 7.26
N HIS A 65 1.52 11.96 7.63
CA HIS A 65 1.57 11.11 8.83
C HIS A 65 1.69 11.94 10.13
N VAL A 66 2.27 13.14 10.06
CA VAL A 66 2.45 14.05 11.22
C VAL A 66 1.53 15.28 11.18
N SER A 67 0.43 15.19 10.44
CA SER A 67 -0.64 16.21 10.46
C SER A 67 -1.51 16.08 11.72
N THR A 68 -2.16 17.17 12.18
CA THR A 68 -3.01 17.13 13.40
C THR A 68 -4.12 16.08 13.32
N GLN A 69 -4.80 15.98 12.17
CA GLN A 69 -5.81 14.95 11.87
C GLN A 69 -5.25 13.52 11.99
N SER A 70 -3.96 13.33 11.69
CA SER A 70 -3.27 12.05 11.84
C SER A 70 -3.09 11.71 13.32
N TYR A 71 -2.58 12.65 14.13
CA TYR A 71 -2.43 12.45 15.58
C TYR A 71 -3.75 12.14 16.28
N GLU A 72 -4.81 12.93 16.02
CA GLU A 72 -6.16 12.74 16.58
C GLU A 72 -6.75 11.34 16.33
N TYR A 73 -6.29 10.65 15.27
CA TYR A 73 -6.72 9.30 14.93
C TYR A 73 -5.74 8.22 15.45
N ILE A 74 -4.44 8.50 15.47
CA ILE A 74 -3.37 7.56 15.80
C ILE A 74 -3.24 7.31 17.32
N GLU A 75 -3.67 8.24 18.19
CA GLU A 75 -3.57 8.07 19.66
C GLU A 75 -4.29 6.83 20.22
N LEU A 76 -5.19 6.20 19.47
CA LEU A 76 -6.01 5.06 19.92
C LEU A 76 -5.45 3.69 19.50
N HIS A 77 -4.96 3.55 18.27
CA HIS A 77 -4.58 2.27 17.68
C HIS A 77 -3.49 2.43 16.63
N VAL A 78 -2.52 1.50 16.64
CA VAL A 78 -1.18 1.87 16.18
C VAL A 78 -0.46 0.61 15.62
N SER A 79 -0.24 0.44 14.29
CA SER A 79 0.60 -0.64 13.65
C SER A 79 0.83 -0.39 12.15
N MET A 80 1.98 -0.60 11.44
CA MET A 80 3.22 -1.37 11.66
C MET A 80 4.42 -0.81 10.80
N LEU A 81 5.65 -1.35 10.91
CA LEU A 81 6.87 -0.96 10.13
C LEU A 81 6.94 -1.62 8.72
N LEU A 82 6.97 -0.85 7.63
CA LEU A 82 7.04 -1.39 6.25
C LEU A 82 8.45 -1.47 5.63
N ASP A 83 9.28 -0.44 5.77
CA ASP A 83 10.51 -0.34 4.94
C ASP A 83 11.65 -1.30 5.36
N VAL A 84 11.83 -1.55 6.66
CA VAL A 84 12.97 -2.32 7.20
C VAL A 84 12.73 -3.84 7.08
N GLY A 85 12.68 -4.31 5.84
CA GLY A 85 12.75 -5.74 5.50
C GLY A 85 11.72 -6.16 4.45
N VAL A 86 10.47 -5.71 4.52
CA VAL A 86 9.40 -6.16 3.61
C VAL A 86 9.57 -5.60 2.19
N MET A 87 9.96 -4.33 2.07
CA MET A 87 10.06 -3.67 0.76
C MET A 87 11.18 -4.25 -0.15
N GLY A 88 12.16 -4.97 0.40
CA GLY A 88 13.23 -5.61 -0.37
C GLY A 88 12.73 -6.80 -1.22
N PRO A 89 12.25 -7.89 -0.59
CA PRO A 89 11.64 -9.04 -1.28
C PRO A 89 10.47 -8.65 -2.17
N PHE A 90 9.58 -7.75 -1.72
CA PHE A 90 8.47 -7.26 -2.52
C PHE A 90 8.96 -6.66 -3.86
N LYS A 91 9.95 -5.76 -3.81
CA LYS A 91 10.57 -5.19 -5.03
C LYS A 91 11.28 -6.26 -5.87
N ALA A 92 11.85 -7.31 -5.27
CA ALA A 92 12.51 -8.40 -5.99
C ALA A 92 11.51 -9.33 -6.72
N LYS A 93 10.46 -9.79 -6.04
CA LYS A 93 9.37 -10.59 -6.61
C LYS A 93 8.64 -9.80 -7.70
N LEU A 94 8.32 -8.52 -7.48
CA LEU A 94 7.70 -7.66 -8.49
C LEU A 94 8.57 -7.55 -9.76
N ARG A 95 9.89 -7.36 -9.63
CA ARG A 95 10.83 -7.41 -10.78
C ARG A 95 10.79 -8.76 -11.51
N TYR A 96 10.80 -9.86 -10.77
CA TYR A 96 10.69 -11.20 -11.35
C TYR A 96 9.39 -11.39 -12.16
N LEU A 97 8.24 -10.93 -11.64
CA LEU A 97 6.95 -11.02 -12.35
C LEU A 97 6.87 -10.15 -13.62
N TRP A 98 7.61 -9.04 -13.67
CA TRP A 98 7.78 -8.26 -14.89
C TRP A 98 8.72 -8.91 -15.91
N MET A 99 9.74 -9.67 -15.47
CA MET A 99 10.61 -10.43 -16.38
C MET A 99 9.97 -11.74 -16.88
N LYS A 100 9.18 -12.41 -16.04
CA LYS A 100 8.52 -13.71 -16.33
C LYS A 100 7.47 -13.62 -17.44
N ASN A 101 6.78 -12.49 -17.56
CA ASN A 101 5.64 -12.32 -18.48
C ASN A 101 5.92 -11.15 -19.44
N THR A 102 6.21 -11.52 -20.70
CA THR A 102 6.62 -10.65 -21.81
C THR A 102 5.45 -10.07 -22.62
N THR A 103 4.19 -10.21 -22.16
CA THR A 103 3.01 -9.69 -22.87
C THR A 103 3.09 -8.17 -23.04
N VAL A 104 3.04 -7.71 -24.30
CA VAL A 104 3.02 -6.29 -24.65
C VAL A 104 1.61 -5.74 -24.53
N TYR A 105 1.28 -5.21 -23.36
CA TYR A 105 0.06 -4.44 -23.14
C TYR A 105 0.08 -3.16 -23.98
N THR A 106 -1.03 -2.80 -24.64
CA THR A 106 -1.06 -1.67 -25.58
C THR A 106 -1.66 -0.43 -24.94
N THR A 107 -2.83 -0.57 -24.32
CA THR A 107 -3.61 0.50 -23.69
C THR A 107 -3.09 0.87 -22.30
N ALA A 108 -3.52 2.04 -21.81
CA ALA A 108 -3.22 2.48 -20.44
C ALA A 108 -3.96 1.67 -19.37
N LYS A 109 -5.18 1.18 -19.65
CA LYS A 109 -5.97 0.35 -18.73
C LYS A 109 -5.32 -1.01 -18.51
N GLU A 110 -4.93 -1.70 -19.58
CA GLU A 110 -4.20 -2.97 -19.49
C GLU A 110 -2.90 -2.82 -18.69
N LYS A 111 -2.15 -1.74 -18.91
CA LYS A 111 -0.90 -1.45 -18.17
C LYS A 111 -1.16 -1.21 -16.67
N ARG A 112 -2.24 -0.53 -16.29
CA ARG A 112 -2.67 -0.41 -14.88
C ARG A 112 -3.01 -1.77 -14.29
N MET A 113 -3.93 -2.51 -14.91
CA MET A 113 -4.35 -3.85 -14.49
C MET A 113 -3.17 -4.80 -14.31
N ALA A 114 -2.28 -4.85 -15.31
CA ALA A 114 -1.06 -5.66 -15.32
C ALA A 114 -0.07 -5.30 -14.20
N THR A 115 -0.08 -4.05 -13.73
CA THR A 115 0.73 -3.58 -12.60
C THR A 115 0.08 -3.94 -11.27
N ILE A 116 -1.23 -3.73 -11.15
CA ILE A 116 -2.03 -4.05 -9.95
C ILE A 116 -1.95 -5.56 -9.66
N LEU A 117 -2.25 -6.41 -10.64
CA LEU A 117 -2.20 -7.88 -10.48
C LEU A 117 -0.81 -8.38 -10.08
N ARG A 118 0.27 -7.88 -10.71
CA ARG A 118 1.65 -8.24 -10.32
C ARG A 118 2.05 -7.71 -8.95
N ALA A 119 1.47 -6.59 -8.50
CA ALA A 119 1.71 -6.07 -7.16
C ALA A 119 0.95 -6.88 -6.08
N ILE A 120 -0.22 -7.43 -6.42
CA ILE A 120 -0.96 -8.37 -5.56
C ILE A 120 -0.18 -9.69 -5.44
N GLU A 121 0.17 -10.34 -6.57
CA GLU A 121 0.98 -11.57 -6.59
C GLU A 121 2.36 -11.38 -5.93
N ALA A 122 2.92 -10.17 -5.93
CA ALA A 122 4.16 -9.85 -5.23
C ALA A 122 4.00 -9.59 -3.72
N TRP A 123 2.78 -9.26 -3.26
CA TRP A 123 2.45 -9.05 -1.85
C TRP A 123 2.01 -10.35 -1.17
N GLU A 124 1.28 -11.22 -1.87
CA GLU A 124 0.84 -12.53 -1.38
C GLU A 124 2.03 -13.47 -1.05
N ASP A 125 3.19 -13.28 -1.69
CA ASP A 125 4.45 -13.94 -1.36
C ASP A 125 5.04 -13.53 0.01
N ILE A 126 4.57 -12.44 0.63
CA ILE A 126 5.11 -11.92 1.89
C ILE A 126 4.36 -12.52 3.09
N THR A 127 4.86 -13.65 3.60
CA THR A 127 4.19 -14.36 4.71
C THR A 127 4.32 -13.63 6.05
N PRO A 128 3.40 -13.86 7.02
CA PRO A 128 3.50 -13.32 8.37
C PRO A 128 4.81 -13.68 9.09
N GLU A 129 5.37 -14.85 8.81
CA GLU A 129 6.65 -15.32 9.37
C GLU A 129 7.80 -14.46 8.85
N TYR A 130 7.75 -14.07 7.57
CA TYR A 130 8.71 -13.12 7.02
C TYR A 130 8.61 -11.75 7.70
N ILE A 131 7.39 -11.24 7.91
CA ILE A 131 7.14 -9.95 8.58
C ILE A 131 7.68 -9.99 10.02
N ARG A 132 7.38 -11.04 10.80
CA ARG A 132 7.91 -11.22 12.16
C ARG A 132 9.46 -11.28 12.16
N ALA A 133 10.06 -12.01 11.22
CA ALA A 133 11.51 -12.13 11.09
C ALA A 133 12.21 -10.85 10.58
N ALA A 134 11.50 -9.99 9.85
CA ALA A 134 11.97 -8.65 9.49
C ALA A 134 11.97 -7.73 10.72
N PHE A 135 10.84 -7.68 11.45
CA PHE A 135 10.71 -6.87 12.66
C PHE A 135 11.73 -7.25 13.74
N GLN A 136 11.97 -8.54 13.97
CA GLN A 136 13.02 -9.01 14.89
C GLN A 136 14.44 -8.58 14.51
N LYS A 137 14.71 -8.26 13.24
CA LYS A 137 16.00 -7.74 12.77
C LYS A 137 16.13 -6.22 12.90
N SER A 138 15.01 -5.48 12.96
CA SER A 138 15.02 -4.03 13.16
C SER A 138 15.16 -3.61 14.62
N ILE A 139 14.94 -4.52 15.59
CA ILE A 139 15.18 -4.24 17.01
C ILE A 139 16.70 -4.14 17.26
N PRO A 140 17.22 -3.03 17.81
CA PRO A 140 18.63 -2.93 18.19
C PRO A 140 19.01 -3.98 19.22
N ARG A 141 20.17 -4.62 19.02
CA ARG A 141 20.77 -5.48 20.04
C ARG A 141 21.55 -4.62 21.03
N MET A 142 21.24 -4.80 22.31
CA MET A 142 22.06 -4.33 23.43
C MET A 142 23.25 -5.28 23.65
#